data_AF-K4LS51-F1
#
_entry.id   AF-K4LS51-F1
#
_cell.length_a   1.000
_cell.length_b   1.000
_cell.length_c   1.000
_cell.angle_alpha   90.00
_cell.angle_beta   90.00
_cell.angle_gamma   90.00
#
_symmetry.space_group_name_H-M   'P 1'
#
loop_
_entity.id
_entity.type
_entity.pdbx_description
1 polymer ?
#
loop_
_entity_poly.entity_id
_entity_poly.type
_entity_poly.pdbx_seq_one_letter_code
_entity_poly.pdbx_strand_id
1 'polypeptide(L)'
;MSEGTKERIIQEYVPGKQVTLAHVIAAPVPEMCEKLGISSRGAIGIMTITPGEGAIIAADITVKAANVELVYVDRFSGSLRLDPLKLDN
;
A
#
# COMPACT_ATOMS: atom_id res chain seq x y z
N MET A 1 4.79 -27.62 42.45
CA MET A 1 4.71 -26.28 41.83
C MET A 1 3.59 -26.37 40.81
N SER A 2 2.49 -25.64 40.99
CA SER A 2 1.41 -25.62 40.01
C SER A 2 1.96 -25.01 38.73
N GLU A 3 2.08 -25.81 37.67
CA GLU A 3 2.33 -25.29 36.33
C GLU A 3 1.25 -24.24 36.03
N GLY A 4 1.68 -22.99 35.85
CA GLY A 4 0.79 -21.84 35.72
C GLY A 4 -0.16 -22.01 34.55
N THR A 5 -1.45 -22.22 34.84
CA THR A 5 -2.51 -22.28 33.85
C THR A 5 -2.55 -20.95 33.09
N LYS A 6 -2.39 -20.99 31.76
CA LYS A 6 -2.48 -19.79 30.91
C LYS A 6 -3.89 -19.20 30.97
N GLU A 7 -3.98 -17.91 31.27
CA GLU A 7 -5.23 -17.16 31.24
C GLU A 7 -5.75 -17.07 29.78
N ARG A 8 -7.06 -17.33 29.59
CA ARG A 8 -7.71 -17.27 28.29
C ARG A 8 -8.65 -16.08 28.26
N ILE A 9 -8.51 -15.23 27.24
CA ILE A 9 -9.34 -14.05 27.01
C ILE A 9 -9.98 -14.19 25.63
N ILE A 10 -11.27 -13.84 25.52
CA ILE A 10 -11.94 -13.65 24.23
C ILE A 10 -11.68 -12.22 23.79
N GLN A 11 -11.10 -12.05 22.60
CA GLN A 11 -10.84 -10.75 22.03
C GLN A 11 -11.49 -10.66 20.66
N GLU A 12 -12.45 -9.76 20.52
CA GLU A 12 -13.02 -9.41 19.23
C GLU A 12 -12.13 -8.38 18.57
N TYR A 13 -11.64 -8.71 17.38
CA TYR A 13 -10.82 -7.81 16.59
C TYR A 13 -11.66 -7.18 15.49
N VAL A 14 -11.61 -5.84 15.43
CA VAL A 14 -12.17 -5.06 14.33
C VAL A 14 -11.05 -4.21 13.73
N PRO A 15 -10.94 -4.13 12.39
CA PRO A 15 -9.95 -3.27 11.78
C PRO A 15 -10.27 -1.80 12.06
N GLY A 16 -9.24 -1.04 12.48
CA GLY A 16 -9.32 0.41 12.54
C GLY A 16 -9.50 1.04 11.16
N LYS A 17 -9.80 2.35 11.11
CA LYS A 17 -9.88 3.14 9.87
C LYS A 17 -8.69 4.09 9.81
N GLN A 18 -7.64 3.72 9.10
CA GLN A 18 -6.36 4.40 9.12
C GLN A 18 -5.65 4.36 7.77
N VAL A 19 -4.98 5.46 7.42
CA VAL A 19 -3.89 5.47 6.44
C VAL A 19 -2.59 5.26 7.21
N THR A 20 -2.03 4.06 7.14
CA THR A 20 -0.82 3.71 7.91
C THR A 20 0.44 4.22 7.22
N LEU A 21 0.44 4.23 5.89
CA LEU A 21 1.53 4.76 5.07
C LEU A 21 0.95 5.48 3.85
N ALA A 22 1.52 6.64 3.53
CA ALA A 22 1.36 7.34 2.26
C ALA A 22 2.69 7.98 1.90
N HIS A 23 3.45 7.32 1.01
CA HIS A 23 4.85 7.65 0.77
C HIS A 23 5.14 7.79 -0.72
N VAL A 24 6.00 8.75 -1.07
CA VAL A 24 6.52 8.95 -2.42
C VAL A 24 8.02 8.73 -2.43
N ILE A 25 8.47 7.78 -3.25
CA ILE A 25 9.87 7.55 -3.55
C ILE A 25 10.19 8.30 -4.85
N ALA A 26 10.76 9.50 -4.75
CA ALA A 26 10.93 10.38 -5.92
C ALA A 26 11.89 9.81 -6.99
N ALA A 27 12.98 9.18 -6.56
CA ALA A 27 14.01 8.63 -7.43
C ALA A 27 14.51 7.30 -6.85
N PRO A 28 13.77 6.19 -7.05
CA PRO A 28 14.16 4.88 -6.55
C PRO A 28 15.52 4.46 -7.12
N VAL A 29 16.40 3.92 -6.27
CA VAL A 29 17.69 3.40 -6.72
C VAL A 29 17.50 2.15 -7.59
N PRO A 30 18.36 1.90 -8.61
CA PRO A 30 18.17 0.81 -9.57
C PRO A 30 17.97 -0.58 -8.94
N GLU A 31 18.73 -0.91 -7.89
CA GLU A 31 18.60 -2.17 -7.17
C GLU A 31 17.19 -2.35 -6.56
N MET A 32 16.59 -1.27 -6.06
CA MET A 32 15.25 -1.30 -5.50
C MET A 32 14.20 -1.44 -6.60
N CYS A 33 14.38 -0.77 -7.75
CA CYS A 33 13.52 -0.95 -8.91
C CYS A 33 13.50 -2.41 -9.37
N GLU A 34 14.67 -3.06 -9.45
CA GLU A 34 14.79 -4.47 -9.83
C GLU A 34 14.03 -5.38 -8.85
N LYS A 35 14.24 -5.22 -7.55
CA LYS A 35 13.56 -6.01 -6.51
C LYS A 35 12.05 -5.81 -6.50
N LEU A 36 11.56 -4.63 -6.89
CA LEU A 36 10.15 -4.27 -6.95
C LEU A 36 9.53 -4.50 -8.34
N GLY A 37 10.26 -5.08 -9.30
CA GLY A 37 9.77 -5.36 -10.65
C GLY A 37 9.42 -4.10 -11.45
N ILE A 38 10.14 -3.01 -11.24
CA ILE A 38 9.87 -1.68 -11.83
C ILE A 38 10.66 -1.51 -13.11
N SER A 39 9.95 -1.35 -14.22
CA SER A 39 10.54 -1.12 -15.54
C SER A 39 10.76 0.36 -15.86
N SER A 40 10.06 1.28 -15.18
CA SER A 40 10.08 2.72 -15.47
C SER A 40 11.08 3.48 -14.58
N ARG A 41 11.59 4.60 -15.12
CA ARG A 41 12.32 5.61 -14.33
C ARG A 41 11.33 6.69 -13.94
N GLY A 42 11.09 6.88 -12.65
CA GLY A 42 10.14 7.87 -12.16
C GLY A 42 9.86 7.73 -10.68
N ALA A 43 9.07 8.65 -10.14
CA ALA A 43 8.64 8.60 -8.75
C ALA A 43 7.62 7.47 -8.51
N ILE A 44 7.66 6.80 -7.37
CA ILE A 44 6.70 5.74 -7.00
C ILE A 44 5.86 6.25 -5.83
N GLY A 45 4.53 6.12 -5.93
CA GLY A 45 3.62 6.27 -4.80
C GLY A 45 3.28 4.91 -4.19
N ILE A 46 3.37 4.79 -2.86
CA ILE A 46 3.00 3.59 -2.11
C ILE A 46 2.10 3.99 -0.95
N MET A 47 1.00 3.26 -0.77
CA MET A 47 0.10 3.46 0.37
C MET A 47 -0.25 2.13 1.05
N THR A 48 -0.55 2.21 2.35
CA THR A 48 -1.11 1.11 3.13
C THR A 48 -2.29 1.61 3.93
N ILE A 49 -3.46 1.01 3.69
CA ILE A 49 -4.76 1.42 4.21
C ILE A 49 -5.32 0.28 5.05
N THR A 50 -5.95 0.63 6.18
CA THR A 50 -6.75 -0.29 6.99
C THR A 50 -8.16 0.31 7.15
N PRO A 51 -9.25 -0.46 6.92
CA PRO A 51 -9.28 -1.83 6.40
C PRO A 51 -8.87 -1.88 4.91
N GLY A 52 -8.47 -3.07 4.45
CA GLY A 52 -7.80 -3.23 3.15
C GLY A 52 -8.66 -2.84 1.95
N GLU A 53 -9.98 -2.94 2.05
CA GLU A 53 -10.94 -2.52 1.02
C GLU A 53 -10.84 -1.02 0.72
N GLY A 54 -10.37 -0.21 1.67
CA GLY A 54 -10.10 1.21 1.47
C GLY A 54 -9.01 1.49 0.42
N ALA A 55 -8.16 0.51 0.07
CA ALA A 55 -7.19 0.64 -1.00
C ALA A 55 -7.85 0.87 -2.38
N ILE A 56 -9.04 0.31 -2.61
CA ILE A 56 -9.81 0.51 -3.85
C ILE A 56 -10.27 1.96 -3.96
N ILE A 57 -10.75 2.53 -2.84
CA ILE A 57 -11.20 3.92 -2.76
C ILE A 57 -10.00 4.87 -2.95
N ALA A 58 -8.88 4.59 -2.30
CA ALA A 58 -7.65 5.38 -2.46
C ALA A 58 -7.15 5.37 -3.91
N ALA A 59 -7.22 4.22 -4.58
CA ALA A 59 -6.83 4.09 -5.98
C ALA A 59 -7.71 4.96 -6.89
N ASP A 60 -9.04 4.88 -6.76
CA ASP A 60 -9.98 5.68 -7.54
C ASP A 60 -9.76 7.20 -7.37
N ILE A 61 -9.54 7.64 -6.13
CA ILE A 61 -9.22 9.05 -5.85
C ILE A 61 -7.91 9.44 -6.52
N THR A 62 -6.87 8.62 -6.41
CA THR A 62 -5.53 9.03 -6.82
C THR A 62 -5.39 9.12 -8.33
N VAL A 63 -5.96 8.18 -9.09
CA VAL A 63 -5.95 8.23 -10.57
C VAL A 63 -6.75 9.40 -11.15
N LYS A 64 -7.73 9.93 -10.39
CA LYS A 64 -8.49 11.12 -10.77
C LYS A 64 -7.82 12.44 -10.34
N ALA A 65 -6.96 12.38 -9.33
CA ALA A 65 -6.33 13.57 -8.75
C ALA A 65 -5.01 13.96 -9.43
N ALA A 66 -4.34 13.02 -10.11
CA ALA A 66 -3.02 13.25 -10.68
C ALA A 66 -2.77 12.43 -11.95
N ASN A 67 -1.75 12.83 -12.72
CA ASN A 67 -1.31 12.11 -13.92
C ASN A 67 -0.44 10.89 -13.52
N VAL A 68 -1.07 9.87 -12.96
CA VAL A 68 -0.44 8.65 -12.46
C VAL A 68 -1.11 7.41 -13.04
N GLU A 69 -0.34 6.34 -13.19
CA GLU A 69 -0.79 5.01 -13.56
C GLU A 69 -0.91 4.14 -12.31
N LEU A 70 -2.05 3.48 -12.16
CA LEU A 70 -2.26 2.51 -11.09
C LEU A 70 -1.62 1.17 -11.47
N VAL A 71 -0.52 0.82 -10.81
CA VAL A 71 0.22 -0.42 -11.10
C VAL A 71 -0.49 -1.62 -10.47
N TYR A 72 -0.90 -1.50 -9.22
CA TYR A 72 -1.70 -2.52 -8.55
C TYR A 72 -2.52 -1.95 -7.40
N VAL A 73 -3.58 -2.66 -7.06
CA VAL A 73 -4.37 -2.50 -5.83
C VAL A 73 -4.59 -3.87 -5.22
N ASP A 74 -4.21 -4.02 -3.97
CA ASP A 74 -4.45 -5.23 -3.18
C ASP A 74 -5.37 -4.92 -2.00
N ARG A 75 -6.64 -5.32 -2.14
CA ARG A 75 -7.66 -5.14 -1.10
C ARG A 75 -7.49 -6.05 0.12
N PHE A 76 -6.62 -7.06 0.05
CA PHE A 76 -6.37 -7.98 1.16
C PHE A 76 -5.30 -7.45 2.09
N SER A 77 -4.18 -6.96 1.53
CA SER A 77 -3.14 -6.27 2.30
C SER A 77 -3.44 -4.80 2.57
N GLY A 78 -4.38 -4.20 1.82
CA GLY A 78 -4.66 -2.77 1.86
C GLY A 78 -3.58 -1.92 1.20
N SER A 79 -2.76 -2.50 0.33
CA SER A 79 -1.67 -1.80 -0.34
C SER A 79 -2.03 -1.40 -1.77
N LEU A 80 -1.50 -0.27 -2.22
CA LEU A 80 -1.55 0.15 -3.62
C LEU A 80 -0.24 0.81 -4.03
N ARG A 81 0.06 0.71 -5.32
CA ARG A 81 1.20 1.38 -5.95
C ARG A 81 0.78 2.16 -7.17
N LEU A 82 1.38 3.33 -7.29
CA LEU A 82 1.18 4.28 -8.37
C LEU A 82 2.53 4.62 -8.99
N ASP A 83 2.60 4.62 -10.32
CA ASP A 83 3.75 5.10 -11.08
C ASP A 83 3.34 6.37 -11.86
N PRO A 84 4.27 7.20 -12.35
CA PRO A 84 3.92 8.35 -13.16
C PRO A 84 3.42 7.88 -14.53
N LEU A 85 2.35 8.48 -15.06
CA LEU A 85 1.91 8.19 -16.42
C LEU A 85 3.05 8.50 -17.39
N LYS A 86 3.35 7.56 -18.29
CA LYS A 86 4.25 7.83 -19.42
C LYS A 86 3.60 8.94 -20.26
N LEU A 87 4.31 10.04 -20.44
CA LEU A 87 3.94 11.01 -21.46
C LEU A 87 4.29 10.36 -22.79
N ASP A 88 3.26 10.01 -23.56
CA ASP A 88 3.44 9.62 -24.96
C ASP A 88 4.04 10.84 -25.69
N ASN A 89 5.24 10.66 -26.26
CA ASN A 89 5.86 11.63 -27.16
C ASN A 89 5.25 11.53 -28.56
#